data_AF-A0A8J5CZR2-F1
#
_entry.id   AF-A0A8J5CZR2-F1
#
_cell.length_a   1.000
_cell.length_b   1.000
_cell.length_c   1.000
_cell.angle_alpha   90.00
_cell.angle_beta   90.00
_cell.angle_gamma   90.00
#
_symmetry.space_group_name_H-M   'P 1'
#
loop_
_entity.id
_entity.type
_entity.pdbx_description
1 polymer ?
#
loop_
_entity_poly.entity_id
_entity_poly.type
_entity_poly.pdbx_seq_one_letter_code
_entity_poly.pdbx_strand_id
1 'polypeptide(L)'
;MDEKDPDLYDARLRSWYIQAASSPKDMVILLDVSGSMTGLRKEIAKHVVLNILETLNENDFVNIFDFSAHTTELVSCFKDSLVQANLENIGEFKKALKNIETKEIANFTQALTTAFELLQRYNKSGQGSQCNQAIMLVTDGAPYNFEEIFSKYNWPHLQVRVFTYLIGREEKKVRDLYWMACANKGYFVHVTTLAEVREQVLKYIPVMARPMVMYQNEHPHIWTGVYADVARWSALIGGSLVRQRGGARLRAKRREARGMATLAVPGREESVRAAGVRHEVWLVHPDEECGALSRIHSPCGGGRSRLLRVGDEGEEWP
;
A
#
# COMPACT_ATOMS: atom_id res chain seq x y z
N MET A 1 21.37 -7.95 25.75
CA MET A 1 20.96 -8.38 24.40
C MET A 1 21.45 -9.80 24.27
N ASP A 2 20.54 -10.77 24.28
CA ASP A 2 20.92 -12.17 24.06
C ASP A 2 21.50 -12.31 22.65
N GLU A 3 22.69 -12.90 22.57
CA GLU A 3 23.55 -13.03 21.38
C GLU A 3 23.00 -14.02 20.31
N LYS A 4 21.69 -14.26 20.29
CA LYS A 4 21.08 -15.36 19.51
C LYS A 4 19.76 -15.06 18.81
N ASP A 5 19.36 -13.80 18.67
CA ASP A 5 18.26 -13.46 17.76
C ASP A 5 18.81 -12.69 16.55
N PRO A 6 18.71 -13.23 15.31
CA PRO A 6 19.17 -12.52 14.14
C PRO A 6 18.42 -11.19 14.00
N ASP A 7 19.16 -10.10 13.74
CA ASP A 7 18.57 -8.81 13.46
C ASP A 7 17.78 -8.86 12.14
N LEU A 8 16.46 -9.01 12.23
CA LEU A 8 15.52 -9.03 11.11
C LEU A 8 15.10 -7.61 10.66
N TYR A 9 15.81 -6.58 11.11
CA TYR A 9 15.55 -5.19 10.75
C TYR A 9 15.75 -4.96 9.26
N ASP A 10 14.68 -4.49 8.60
CA ASP A 10 14.72 -4.01 7.22
C ASP A 10 14.05 -2.64 7.16
N ALA A 11 14.83 -1.61 6.83
CA ALA A 11 14.35 -0.24 6.72
C ALA A 11 13.23 -0.10 5.67
N ARG A 12 13.23 -0.92 4.62
CA ARG A 12 12.28 -0.82 3.50
C ARG A 12 10.86 -1.20 3.90
N LEU A 13 10.70 -1.97 4.97
CA LEU A 13 9.41 -2.39 5.52
C LEU A 13 8.87 -1.44 6.59
N ARG A 14 9.64 -0.42 6.98
CA ARG A 14 9.19 0.52 8.00
C ARG A 14 8.18 1.49 7.41
N SER A 15 7.14 1.78 8.18
CA SER A 15 6.08 2.71 7.76
C SER A 15 6.63 4.07 7.34
N TRP A 16 7.67 4.59 8.01
CA TRP A 16 8.34 5.83 7.61
C TRP A 16 8.95 5.76 6.22
N TYR A 17 9.58 4.64 5.87
CA TYR A 17 10.19 4.46 4.56
C TYR A 17 9.10 4.36 3.50
N ILE A 18 8.08 3.55 3.74
CA ILE A 18 7.01 3.29 2.77
C ILE A 18 6.17 4.55 2.51
N GLN A 19 5.76 5.27 3.57
CA GLN A 19 4.99 6.51 3.46
C GLN A 19 5.78 7.59 2.74
N ALA A 20 7.08 7.65 2.99
CA ALA A 20 7.95 8.58 2.30
C ALA A 20 8.56 8.01 1.01
N ALA A 21 8.22 6.80 0.56
CA ALA A 21 8.63 6.25 -0.74
C ALA A 21 7.46 6.14 -1.73
N SER A 22 6.22 6.02 -1.26
CA SER A 22 5.03 5.85 -2.09
C SER A 22 3.89 6.75 -1.63
N SER A 23 3.05 7.20 -2.56
CA SER A 23 1.83 7.94 -2.22
C SER A 23 0.72 6.98 -1.79
N PRO A 24 -0.31 7.46 -1.05
CA PRO A 24 -1.50 6.69 -0.74
C PRO A 24 -2.08 5.97 -1.96
N LYS A 25 -2.61 4.78 -1.75
CA LYS A 25 -3.10 3.92 -2.83
C LYS A 25 -4.37 3.15 -2.49
N ASP A 26 -5.18 2.95 -3.50
CA ASP A 26 -6.34 2.07 -3.53
C ASP A 26 -5.93 0.75 -4.19
N MET A 27 -5.96 -0.34 -3.42
CA MET A 27 -5.43 -1.64 -3.86
C MET A 27 -6.51 -2.70 -3.83
N VAL A 28 -6.65 -3.44 -4.94
CA VAL A 28 -7.43 -4.67 -4.98
C VAL A 28 -6.48 -5.85 -5.13
N ILE A 29 -6.54 -6.79 -4.20
CA ILE A 29 -5.76 -8.02 -4.25
C ILE A 29 -6.67 -9.14 -4.76
N LEU A 30 -6.31 -9.73 -5.89
CA LEU A 30 -6.99 -10.90 -6.46
C LEU A 30 -6.18 -12.14 -6.12
N LEU A 31 -6.74 -13.01 -5.29
CA LEU A 31 -6.12 -14.25 -4.83
C LEU A 31 -6.77 -15.46 -5.52
N ASP A 32 -6.00 -16.15 -6.34
CA ASP A 32 -6.43 -17.39 -6.97
C ASP A 32 -6.58 -18.49 -5.91
N VAL A 33 -7.78 -19.04 -5.80
CA VAL A 33 -8.12 -20.17 -4.91
C VAL A 33 -8.62 -21.38 -5.71
N SER A 34 -8.24 -21.47 -6.98
CA SER A 34 -8.54 -22.64 -7.80
C SER A 34 -7.83 -23.91 -7.30
N GLY A 35 -8.28 -25.07 -7.78
CA GLY A 35 -7.74 -26.36 -7.37
C GLY A 35 -6.23 -26.52 -7.58
N SER A 36 -5.64 -25.83 -8.58
CA SER A 36 -4.20 -25.88 -8.86
C SER A 36 -3.34 -25.21 -7.79
N MET A 37 -3.94 -24.34 -6.97
CA MET A 37 -3.28 -23.66 -5.85
C MET A 37 -3.15 -24.54 -4.61
N THR A 38 -3.71 -25.76 -4.59
CA THR A 38 -3.69 -26.64 -3.41
C THR A 38 -2.26 -26.96 -2.92
N GLY A 39 -2.10 -27.07 -1.59
CA GLY A 39 -0.82 -27.44 -0.96
C GLY A 39 0.12 -26.25 -0.80
N LEU A 40 1.39 -26.41 -1.24
CA LEU A 40 2.44 -25.41 -1.02
C LEU A 40 2.15 -24.07 -1.72
N ARG A 41 1.50 -24.08 -2.89
CA ARG A 41 1.18 -22.86 -3.64
C ARG A 41 0.24 -21.95 -2.86
N LYS A 42 -0.78 -22.53 -2.21
CA LYS A 42 -1.71 -21.83 -1.30
C LYS A 42 -0.96 -21.17 -0.15
N GLU A 43 -0.04 -21.88 0.49
CA GLU A 43 0.73 -21.30 1.60
C GLU A 43 1.65 -20.16 1.14
N ILE A 44 2.34 -20.32 -0.01
CA ILE A 44 3.12 -19.22 -0.60
C ILE A 44 2.21 -18.02 -0.92
N ALA A 45 1.02 -18.26 -1.49
CA ALA A 45 0.08 -17.21 -1.84
C ALA A 45 -0.41 -16.43 -0.61
N LYS A 46 -0.77 -17.13 0.46
CA LYS A 46 -1.10 -16.51 1.76
C LYS A 46 0.05 -15.62 2.23
N HIS A 47 1.28 -16.13 2.21
CA HIS A 47 2.44 -15.36 2.62
C HIS A 47 2.70 -14.14 1.72
N VAL A 48 2.49 -14.24 0.41
CA VAL A 48 2.57 -13.09 -0.51
C VAL A 48 1.56 -12.01 -0.10
N VAL A 49 0.30 -12.38 0.10
CA VAL A 49 -0.75 -11.43 0.51
C VAL A 49 -0.44 -10.82 1.89
N LEU A 50 0.01 -11.63 2.85
CA LEU A 50 0.42 -11.14 4.18
C LEU A 50 1.54 -10.12 4.09
N ASN A 51 2.57 -10.38 3.28
CA ASN A 51 3.68 -9.43 3.07
C ASN A 51 3.22 -8.17 2.35
N ILE A 52 2.25 -8.26 1.42
CA ILE A 52 1.64 -7.07 0.80
C ILE A 52 0.91 -6.24 1.86
N LEU A 53 0.09 -6.86 2.72
CA LEU A 53 -0.63 -6.16 3.79
C LEU A 53 0.31 -5.47 4.79
N GLU A 54 1.47 -6.06 5.07
CA GLU A 54 2.50 -5.44 5.94
C GLU A 54 3.12 -4.18 5.33
N THR A 55 3.00 -3.98 4.02
CA THR A 55 3.47 -2.76 3.34
C THR A 55 2.41 -1.66 3.26
N LEU A 56 1.19 -1.89 3.74
CA LEU A 56 0.12 -0.89 3.72
C LEU A 56 0.19 0.00 4.95
N ASN A 57 -0.21 1.26 4.78
CA ASN A 57 -0.33 2.24 5.83
C ASN A 57 -1.79 2.62 6.04
N GLU A 58 -2.08 3.34 7.13
CA GLU A 58 -3.43 3.81 7.46
C GLU A 58 -4.04 4.71 6.37
N ASN A 59 -3.25 5.37 5.52
CA ASN A 59 -3.78 6.18 4.42
C ASN A 59 -4.12 5.37 3.15
N ASP A 60 -3.84 4.07 3.15
CA ASP A 60 -4.13 3.18 2.04
C ASP A 60 -5.50 2.51 2.20
N PHE A 61 -6.13 2.20 1.08
CA PHE A 61 -7.38 1.44 1.04
C PHE A 61 -7.16 0.12 0.33
N VAL A 62 -7.73 -0.95 0.86
CA VAL A 62 -7.54 -2.30 0.35
C VAL A 62 -8.82 -3.12 0.41
N ASN A 63 -9.02 -3.99 -0.57
CA ASN A 63 -9.88 -5.16 -0.44
C ASN A 63 -9.23 -6.37 -1.11
N ILE A 64 -9.58 -7.57 -0.65
CA ILE A 64 -9.03 -8.83 -1.11
C ILE A 64 -10.19 -9.68 -1.61
N PHE A 65 -10.10 -10.14 -2.85
CA PHE A 65 -11.03 -11.09 -3.42
C PHE A 65 -10.33 -12.43 -3.59
N ASP A 66 -10.98 -13.49 -3.15
CA ASP A 66 -10.64 -14.83 -3.58
C ASP A 66 -11.47 -15.20 -4.81
N PHE A 67 -10.85 -15.88 -5.78
CA PHE A 67 -11.55 -16.31 -6.97
C PHE A 67 -11.24 -17.75 -7.37
N SER A 68 -12.31 -18.51 -7.60
CA SER A 68 -12.36 -19.81 -8.26
C SER A 68 -13.33 -19.71 -9.44
N ALA A 69 -14.41 -20.50 -9.50
CA ALA A 69 -15.47 -20.29 -10.49
C ALA A 69 -16.24 -18.99 -10.25
N HIS A 70 -16.27 -18.55 -8.98
CA HIS A 70 -16.86 -17.30 -8.54
C HIS A 70 -15.83 -16.40 -7.87
N THR A 71 -16.02 -15.08 -7.97
CA THR A 71 -15.23 -14.07 -7.27
C THR A 71 -15.99 -13.59 -6.04
N THR A 72 -15.40 -13.74 -4.86
CA THR A 72 -15.98 -13.31 -3.58
C THR A 72 -14.99 -12.47 -2.79
N GLU A 73 -15.49 -11.59 -1.93
CA GLU A 73 -14.65 -10.89 -0.96
C GLU A 73 -14.15 -11.87 0.11
N LEU A 74 -12.86 -11.82 0.42
CA LEU A 74 -12.25 -12.67 1.43
C LEU A 74 -12.89 -12.47 2.82
N VAL A 75 -13.32 -11.25 3.11
CA VAL A 75 -14.04 -10.89 4.34
C VAL A 75 -15.43 -10.40 3.94
N SER A 76 -16.46 -11.16 4.30
CA SER A 76 -17.85 -10.88 3.91
C SER A 76 -18.37 -9.52 4.37
N CYS A 77 -17.84 -8.98 5.47
CA CYS A 77 -18.19 -7.65 5.97
C CYS A 77 -17.70 -6.51 5.05
N PHE A 78 -16.65 -6.75 4.26
CA PHE A 78 -16.05 -5.76 3.36
C PHE A 78 -16.61 -5.84 1.94
N LYS A 79 -17.82 -6.38 1.81
CA LYS A 79 -18.50 -6.53 0.52
C LYS A 79 -18.59 -5.18 -0.21
N ASP A 80 -18.32 -5.19 -1.51
CA ASP A 80 -18.50 -4.03 -2.40
C ASP A 80 -17.74 -2.75 -2.02
N SER A 81 -16.77 -2.84 -1.09
CA SER A 81 -16.08 -1.68 -0.52
C SER A 81 -14.57 -1.87 -0.43
N LEU A 82 -13.82 -0.80 -0.66
CA LEU A 82 -12.43 -0.69 -0.23
C LEU A 82 -12.40 -0.17 1.20
N VAL A 83 -11.69 -0.88 2.07
CA VAL A 83 -11.56 -0.51 3.48
C VAL A 83 -10.19 0.06 3.77
N GLN A 84 -10.13 0.97 4.74
CA GLN A 84 -8.86 1.56 5.17
C GLN A 84 -7.95 0.48 5.78
N ALA A 85 -6.66 0.51 5.46
CA ALA A 85 -5.66 -0.45 5.94
C ALA A 85 -5.20 -0.13 7.38
N ASN A 86 -6.14 -0.06 8.32
CA ASN A 86 -5.86 0.07 9.74
C ASN A 86 -5.53 -1.31 10.37
N LEU A 87 -5.01 -1.31 11.60
CA LEU A 87 -4.60 -2.55 12.28
C LEU A 87 -5.75 -3.55 12.47
N GLU A 88 -6.97 -3.07 12.68
CA GLU A 88 -8.16 -3.89 12.88
C GLU A 88 -8.58 -4.61 11.60
N ASN A 89 -8.77 -3.88 10.49
CA ASN A 89 -9.14 -4.42 9.19
C ASN A 89 -8.06 -5.35 8.64
N ILE A 90 -6.77 -4.99 8.79
CA ILE A 90 -5.65 -5.88 8.46
C ILE A 90 -5.72 -7.16 9.31
N GLY A 91 -6.05 -7.04 10.60
CA GLY A 91 -6.26 -8.18 11.49
C GLY A 91 -7.35 -9.12 11.00
N GLU A 92 -8.46 -8.59 10.51
CA GLU A 92 -9.55 -9.39 9.93
C GLU A 92 -9.14 -10.10 8.64
N PHE A 93 -8.43 -9.43 7.73
CA PHE A 93 -7.86 -10.09 6.56
C PHE A 93 -6.89 -11.22 6.94
N LYS A 94 -6.01 -10.99 7.92
CA LYS A 94 -5.06 -12.00 8.43
C LYS A 94 -5.76 -13.23 9.01
N LYS A 95 -6.92 -13.04 9.67
CA LYS A 95 -7.73 -14.16 10.17
C LYS A 95 -8.39 -14.92 9.02
N ALA A 96 -9.02 -14.21 8.09
CA ALA A 96 -9.71 -14.82 6.95
C ALA A 96 -8.75 -15.62 6.05
N LEU A 97 -7.54 -15.11 5.79
CA LEU A 97 -6.50 -15.80 5.02
C LEU A 97 -6.15 -17.21 5.56
N LYS A 98 -6.32 -17.47 6.87
CA LYS A 98 -6.01 -18.77 7.46
C LYS A 98 -6.97 -19.87 6.97
N ASN A 99 -8.22 -19.49 6.70
CA ASN A 99 -9.33 -20.42 6.46
C ASN A 99 -9.64 -20.64 4.97
N ILE A 100 -8.77 -20.16 4.06
CA ILE A 100 -9.00 -20.31 2.63
C ILE A 100 -8.89 -21.78 2.19
N GLU A 101 -9.89 -22.21 1.43
CA GLU A 101 -9.96 -23.50 0.77
C GLU A 101 -9.82 -23.33 -0.75
N THR A 102 -9.17 -24.30 -1.39
CA THR A 102 -8.97 -24.30 -2.83
C THR A 102 -9.98 -25.21 -3.52
N LYS A 103 -10.72 -24.68 -4.50
CA LYS A 103 -11.81 -25.40 -5.19
C LYS A 103 -11.91 -24.93 -6.64
N GLU A 104 -12.44 -25.80 -7.51
CA GLU A 104 -12.87 -25.45 -8.88
C GLU A 104 -11.75 -24.85 -9.78
N ILE A 105 -12.17 -24.22 -10.89
CA ILE A 105 -11.30 -23.61 -11.91
C ILE A 105 -11.40 -22.09 -11.80
N ALA A 106 -10.27 -21.40 -11.95
CA ALA A 106 -10.19 -19.95 -11.85
C ALA A 106 -10.91 -19.21 -13.00
N ASN A 107 -11.82 -18.30 -12.64
CA ASN A 107 -12.52 -17.38 -13.54
C ASN A 107 -11.92 -15.97 -13.46
N PHE A 108 -10.81 -15.78 -14.17
CA PHE A 108 -10.10 -14.50 -14.24
C PHE A 108 -10.95 -13.36 -14.83
N THR A 109 -11.85 -13.67 -15.76
CA THR A 109 -12.71 -12.65 -16.39
C THR A 109 -13.60 -11.98 -15.35
N GLN A 110 -14.23 -12.77 -14.48
CA GLN A 110 -15.04 -12.24 -13.40
C GLN A 110 -14.18 -11.46 -12.40
N ALA A 111 -13.05 -12.03 -11.98
CA ALA A 111 -12.17 -11.42 -10.98
C ALA A 111 -11.64 -10.04 -11.42
N LEU A 112 -11.11 -9.95 -12.65
CA LEU A 112 -10.60 -8.70 -13.21
C LEU A 112 -11.72 -7.66 -13.39
N THR A 113 -12.88 -8.09 -13.87
CA THR A 113 -14.03 -7.19 -14.05
C THR A 113 -14.48 -6.59 -12.72
N THR A 114 -14.67 -7.41 -11.69
CA THR A 114 -15.03 -6.96 -10.34
C THR A 114 -14.00 -5.97 -9.77
N ALA A 115 -12.70 -6.26 -9.94
CA ALA A 115 -11.64 -5.38 -9.46
C ALA A 115 -11.66 -4.01 -10.15
N PHE A 116 -11.81 -3.98 -11.48
CA PHE A 116 -11.88 -2.72 -12.22
C PHE A 116 -13.12 -1.91 -11.88
N GLU A 117 -14.28 -2.55 -11.76
CA GLU A 117 -15.53 -1.88 -11.41
C GLU A 117 -15.48 -1.27 -10.00
N LEU A 118 -14.90 -1.98 -9.03
CA LEU A 118 -14.69 -1.46 -7.68
C LEU A 118 -13.75 -0.25 -7.68
N LEU A 119 -12.58 -0.35 -8.33
CA LEU A 119 -11.62 0.75 -8.40
C LEU A 119 -12.21 1.96 -9.14
N GLN A 120 -12.94 1.76 -10.23
CA GLN A 120 -13.57 2.84 -10.97
C GLN A 120 -14.66 3.54 -10.14
N ARG A 121 -15.43 2.79 -9.34
CA ARG A 121 -16.41 3.34 -8.40
C ARG A 121 -15.74 4.27 -7.39
N TYR A 122 -14.65 3.83 -6.77
CA TYR A 122 -13.89 4.61 -5.78
C TYR A 122 -13.17 5.82 -6.38
N ASN A 123 -12.71 5.73 -7.62
CA ASN A 123 -12.14 6.86 -8.35
C ASN A 123 -13.20 7.93 -8.62
N LYS A 124 -14.44 7.54 -8.96
CA LYS A 124 -15.55 8.47 -9.23
C LYS A 124 -16.17 9.05 -7.96
N SER A 125 -16.28 8.26 -6.89
CA SER A 125 -16.98 8.67 -5.67
C SER A 125 -16.15 9.56 -4.75
N GLY A 126 -14.83 9.63 -4.94
CA GLY A 126 -13.97 10.38 -4.03
C GLY A 126 -13.66 9.68 -2.71
N GLN A 127 -14.17 8.45 -2.50
CA GLN A 127 -14.13 7.76 -1.20
C GLN A 127 -12.81 7.04 -0.90
N GLY A 128 -11.98 6.81 -1.93
CA GLY A 128 -10.65 6.20 -1.77
C GLY A 128 -9.56 7.22 -1.46
N SER A 129 -8.31 6.83 -1.67
CA SER A 129 -7.12 7.68 -1.53
C SER A 129 -7.01 8.77 -2.59
N GLN A 130 -7.73 8.64 -3.72
CA GLN A 130 -7.71 9.58 -4.85
C GLN A 130 -6.33 9.80 -5.50
N CYS A 131 -5.36 8.94 -5.23
CA CYS A 131 -4.02 9.05 -5.80
C CYS A 131 -3.71 7.86 -6.70
N ASN A 132 -3.15 6.76 -6.18
CA ASN A 132 -2.79 5.61 -7.03
C ASN A 132 -3.82 4.49 -6.94
N GLN A 133 -4.11 3.83 -8.06
CA GLN A 133 -4.92 2.60 -8.08
C GLN A 133 -4.09 1.42 -8.57
N ALA A 134 -4.20 0.27 -7.89
CA ALA A 134 -3.45 -0.93 -8.23
C ALA A 134 -4.27 -2.21 -8.07
N ILE A 135 -4.03 -3.16 -8.97
CA ILE A 135 -4.49 -4.55 -8.86
C ILE A 135 -3.28 -5.43 -8.63
N MET A 136 -3.32 -6.27 -7.60
CA MET A 136 -2.31 -7.29 -7.29
C MET A 136 -2.91 -8.67 -7.59
N LEU A 137 -2.50 -9.30 -8.68
CA LEU A 137 -2.96 -10.64 -9.06
C LEU A 137 -1.98 -11.70 -8.54
N VAL A 138 -2.46 -12.60 -7.70
CA VAL A 138 -1.69 -13.70 -7.10
C VAL A 138 -2.24 -15.03 -7.62
N THR A 139 -1.48 -15.75 -8.45
CA THR A 139 -1.95 -16.97 -9.13
C THR A 139 -0.78 -17.88 -9.50
N ASP A 140 -1.04 -19.17 -9.75
CA ASP A 140 -0.05 -20.09 -10.33
C ASP A 140 -0.05 -20.08 -11.88
N GLY A 141 -0.92 -19.30 -12.50
CA GLY A 141 -0.85 -18.96 -13.92
C GLY A 141 -2.19 -18.63 -14.56
N ALA A 142 -2.13 -17.98 -15.73
CA ALA A 142 -3.31 -17.60 -16.50
C ALA A 142 -3.38 -18.38 -17.82
N PRO A 143 -4.58 -18.70 -18.32
CA PRO A 143 -4.75 -19.40 -19.60
C PRO A 143 -4.44 -18.51 -20.82
N TYR A 144 -4.63 -17.20 -20.70
CA TYR A 144 -4.33 -16.18 -21.72
C TYR A 144 -4.16 -14.80 -21.06
N ASN A 145 -3.90 -13.77 -21.85
CA ASN A 145 -3.51 -12.43 -21.38
C ASN A 145 -4.68 -11.46 -21.06
N PHE A 146 -5.93 -11.88 -21.29
CA PHE A 146 -7.16 -11.10 -21.07
C PHE A 146 -7.12 -9.66 -21.62
N GLU A 147 -6.47 -9.44 -22.77
CA GLU A 147 -6.28 -8.13 -23.39
C GLU A 147 -7.59 -7.33 -23.57
N GLU A 148 -8.68 -8.01 -23.90
CA GLU A 148 -10.00 -7.40 -24.08
C GLU A 148 -10.48 -6.66 -22.83
N ILE A 149 -10.23 -7.20 -21.64
CA ILE A 149 -10.64 -6.60 -20.36
C ILE A 149 -9.81 -5.35 -20.09
N PHE A 150 -8.49 -5.41 -20.28
CA PHE A 150 -7.62 -4.26 -20.09
C PHE A 150 -7.90 -3.14 -21.09
N SER A 151 -8.21 -3.51 -22.34
CA SER A 151 -8.62 -2.58 -23.39
C SER A 151 -9.91 -1.85 -23.02
N LYS A 152 -10.88 -2.55 -22.44
CA LYS A 152 -12.17 -1.98 -22.04
C LYS A 152 -12.08 -1.09 -20.79
N TYR A 153 -11.37 -1.52 -19.76
CA TYR A 153 -11.40 -0.86 -18.45
C TYR A 153 -10.24 0.08 -18.16
N ASN A 154 -9.05 -0.14 -18.75
CA ASN A 154 -7.84 0.59 -18.35
C ASN A 154 -7.23 1.42 -19.49
N TRP A 155 -7.45 1.06 -20.76
CA TRP A 155 -6.84 1.74 -21.90
C TRP A 155 -7.73 2.90 -22.41
N PRO A 156 -7.14 4.00 -22.93
CA PRO A 156 -5.72 4.24 -23.20
C PRO A 156 -4.94 4.89 -22.04
N HIS A 157 -5.63 5.35 -20.98
CA HIS A 157 -5.01 6.19 -19.95
C HIS A 157 -4.13 5.43 -18.96
N LEU A 158 -4.36 4.13 -18.79
CA LEU A 158 -3.60 3.24 -17.91
C LEU A 158 -3.57 3.80 -16.48
N GLN A 159 -4.77 4.08 -15.94
CA GLN A 159 -4.95 4.66 -14.60
C GLN A 159 -4.62 3.64 -13.51
N VAL A 160 -5.03 2.39 -13.72
CA VAL A 160 -4.81 1.28 -12.78
C VAL A 160 -3.52 0.55 -13.14
N ARG A 161 -2.66 0.34 -12.16
CA ARG A 161 -1.43 -0.44 -12.32
C ARG A 161 -1.67 -1.90 -12.00
N VAL A 162 -1.17 -2.82 -12.80
CA VAL A 162 -1.40 -4.26 -12.59
C VAL A 162 -0.09 -4.96 -12.26
N PHE A 163 -0.04 -5.57 -11.09
CA PHE A 163 1.09 -6.38 -10.64
C PHE A 163 0.68 -7.83 -10.62
N THR A 164 1.55 -8.71 -11.09
CA THR A 164 1.25 -10.14 -11.20
C THR A 164 2.32 -10.94 -10.47
N TYR A 165 1.89 -11.80 -9.55
CA TYR A 165 2.70 -12.74 -8.79
C TYR A 165 2.41 -14.15 -9.29
N LEU A 166 3.35 -14.72 -10.05
CA LEU A 166 3.32 -16.11 -10.46
C LEU A 166 3.84 -16.97 -9.31
N ILE A 167 3.05 -17.96 -8.88
CA ILE A 167 3.41 -18.89 -7.81
C ILE A 167 3.71 -20.28 -8.37
N GLY A 168 4.82 -20.86 -7.91
CA GLY A 168 5.21 -22.23 -8.25
C GLY A 168 6.38 -22.27 -9.22
N ARG A 169 6.77 -23.48 -9.63
CA ARG A 169 7.99 -23.72 -10.41
C ARG A 169 7.75 -23.83 -11.93
N GLU A 170 6.51 -23.66 -12.37
CA GLU A 170 6.12 -23.86 -13.77
C GLU A 170 6.40 -22.60 -14.61
N GLU A 171 7.41 -22.65 -15.46
CA GLU A 171 7.82 -21.52 -16.33
C GLU A 171 6.87 -21.30 -17.53
N LYS A 172 6.08 -22.31 -17.90
CA LYS A 172 5.22 -22.26 -19.11
C LYS A 172 4.09 -21.23 -19.04
N LYS A 173 3.83 -20.64 -17.87
CA LYS A 173 2.75 -19.69 -17.63
C LYS A 173 3.24 -18.25 -17.40
N VAL A 174 4.52 -17.98 -17.68
CA VAL A 174 5.16 -16.67 -17.46
C VAL A 174 4.69 -15.63 -18.47
N ARG A 175 4.53 -16.00 -19.75
CA ARG A 175 4.34 -15.04 -20.84
C ARG A 175 3.12 -14.14 -20.66
N ASP A 176 1.97 -14.73 -20.36
CA ASP A 176 0.70 -14.00 -20.32
C ASP A 176 0.59 -13.13 -19.06
N LEU A 177 1.03 -13.63 -17.90
CA LEU A 177 1.14 -12.84 -16.68
C LEU A 177 2.13 -11.66 -16.84
N TYR A 178 3.29 -11.93 -17.44
CA TYR A 178 4.29 -10.90 -17.73
C TYR A 178 3.71 -9.81 -18.62
N TRP A 179 3.00 -10.19 -19.68
CA TRP A 179 2.34 -9.24 -20.58
C TRP A 179 1.30 -8.40 -19.84
N MET A 180 0.45 -9.00 -19.01
CA MET A 180 -0.57 -8.27 -18.23
C MET A 180 0.05 -7.20 -17.33
N ALA A 181 1.16 -7.49 -16.66
CA ALA A 181 1.85 -6.51 -15.83
C ALA A 181 2.52 -5.41 -16.65
N CYS A 182 3.24 -5.77 -17.72
CA CYS A 182 3.98 -4.83 -18.54
C CYS A 182 3.07 -3.86 -19.30
N ALA A 183 1.97 -4.38 -19.88
CA ALA A 183 1.01 -3.56 -20.62
C ALA A 183 0.29 -2.54 -19.74
N ASN A 184 0.20 -2.79 -18.43
CA ASN A 184 -0.53 -1.95 -17.47
C ASN A 184 0.38 -1.23 -16.46
N LYS A 185 1.59 -0.80 -16.88
CA LYS A 185 2.54 0.00 -16.07
C LYS A 185 2.89 -0.59 -14.69
N GLY A 186 2.76 -1.90 -14.52
CA GLY A 186 3.07 -2.56 -13.26
C GLY A 186 4.38 -3.35 -13.31
N TYR A 187 4.40 -4.49 -12.62
CA TYR A 187 5.59 -5.32 -12.49
C TYR A 187 5.23 -6.80 -12.32
N PHE A 188 6.00 -7.66 -12.97
CA PHE A 188 5.85 -9.11 -12.89
C PHE A 188 6.87 -9.68 -11.91
N VAL A 189 6.40 -10.61 -11.08
CA VAL A 189 7.22 -11.29 -10.09
C VAL A 189 6.93 -12.79 -10.12
N HIS A 190 7.99 -13.59 -10.05
CA HIS A 190 7.90 -15.04 -9.95
C HIS A 190 8.37 -15.47 -8.56
N VAL A 191 7.52 -16.22 -7.87
CA VAL A 191 7.73 -16.70 -6.50
C VAL A 191 7.65 -18.23 -6.49
N THR A 192 8.78 -18.87 -6.26
CA THR A 192 8.97 -20.32 -6.20
C THR A 192 9.03 -20.86 -4.79
N THR A 193 9.51 -20.06 -3.83
CA THR A 193 9.74 -20.46 -2.43
C THR A 193 9.17 -19.46 -1.44
N LEU A 194 8.99 -19.89 -0.19
CA LEU A 194 8.52 -19.02 0.88
C LEU A 194 9.57 -17.97 1.29
N ALA A 195 10.85 -18.33 1.23
CA ALA A 195 11.95 -17.46 1.69
C ALA A 195 12.10 -16.19 0.83
N GLU A 196 11.79 -16.26 -0.48
CA GLU A 196 11.93 -15.11 -1.37
C GLU A 196 10.73 -14.16 -1.35
N VAL A 197 9.58 -14.58 -0.79
CA VAL A 197 8.31 -13.83 -0.82
C VAL A 197 8.52 -12.36 -0.42
N ARG A 198 9.26 -12.13 0.67
CA ARG A 198 9.52 -10.80 1.21
C ARG A 198 10.22 -9.89 0.20
N GLU A 199 11.35 -10.33 -0.37
CA GLU A 199 12.09 -9.56 -1.37
C GLU A 199 11.29 -9.37 -2.66
N GLN A 200 10.51 -10.37 -3.05
CA GLN A 200 9.71 -10.36 -4.26
C GLN A 200 8.54 -9.37 -4.15
N VAL A 201 7.85 -9.32 -3.01
CA VAL A 201 6.78 -8.35 -2.75
C VAL A 201 7.32 -6.92 -2.76
N LEU A 202 8.45 -6.65 -2.11
CA LEU A 202 9.00 -5.29 -2.00
C LEU A 202 9.32 -4.62 -3.36
N LYS A 203 9.43 -5.38 -4.46
CA LYS A 203 9.70 -4.85 -5.81
C LYS A 203 8.60 -3.97 -6.38
N TYR A 204 7.35 -4.05 -5.88
CA TYR A 204 6.27 -3.19 -6.38
C TYR A 204 6.42 -1.73 -5.90
N ILE A 205 7.00 -1.51 -4.71
CA ILE A 205 7.15 -0.19 -4.08
C ILE A 205 7.89 0.81 -5.00
N PRO A 206 9.10 0.53 -5.52
CA PRO A 206 9.79 1.47 -6.41
C PRO A 206 9.02 1.74 -7.71
N VAL A 207 8.18 0.81 -8.18
CA VAL A 207 7.35 1.02 -9.36
C VAL A 207 6.24 2.03 -9.05
N MET A 208 5.57 1.88 -7.91
CA MET A 208 4.57 2.85 -7.41
C MET A 208 5.17 4.23 -7.13
N ALA A 209 6.44 4.30 -6.75
CA ALA A 209 7.14 5.56 -6.47
C ALA A 209 7.46 6.41 -7.72
N ARG A 210 7.50 5.81 -8.93
CA ARG A 210 8.00 6.48 -10.15
C ARG A 210 7.37 7.85 -10.47
N PRO A 211 6.03 8.05 -10.41
CA PRO A 211 5.43 9.35 -10.74
C PRO A 211 5.92 10.47 -9.82
N MET A 212 6.07 10.18 -8.53
CA MET A 212 6.56 11.15 -7.55
C MET A 212 7.98 11.58 -7.85
N VAL A 213 8.85 10.63 -8.26
CA VAL A 213 10.26 10.91 -8.60
C VAL A 213 10.40 11.68 -9.92
N MET A 214 9.44 11.53 -10.84
CA MET A 214 9.50 12.13 -12.18
C MET A 214 8.90 13.53 -12.24
N TYR A 215 7.77 13.76 -11.58
CA TYR A 215 6.92 14.93 -11.85
C TYR A 215 6.93 16.00 -10.76
N GLN A 216 7.46 15.70 -9.56
CA GLN A 216 7.48 16.66 -8.48
C GLN A 216 8.87 17.30 -8.33
N ASN A 217 8.92 18.62 -8.53
CA ASN A 217 10.10 19.42 -8.21
C ASN A 217 10.26 19.59 -6.68
N GLU A 218 9.14 19.59 -5.95
CA GLU A 218 9.10 19.67 -4.49
C GLU A 218 8.55 18.39 -3.89
N HIS A 219 9.29 17.83 -2.94
CA HIS A 219 8.91 16.60 -2.27
C HIS A 219 8.32 16.96 -0.90
N PRO A 220 7.03 16.69 -0.66
CA PRO A 220 6.41 17.04 0.61
C PRO A 220 7.04 16.25 1.75
N HIS A 221 7.17 16.91 2.90
CA HIS A 221 7.52 16.23 4.15
C HIS A 221 6.32 15.45 4.65
N ILE A 222 6.51 14.15 4.86
CA ILE A 222 5.46 13.25 5.35
C ILE A 222 5.84 12.80 6.76
N TRP A 223 4.85 12.83 7.64
CA TRP A 223 5.00 12.43 9.03
C TRP A 223 4.23 11.14 9.27
N THR A 224 4.90 10.14 9.86
CA THR A 224 4.26 8.86 10.19
C THR A 224 3.20 8.98 11.27
N GLY A 225 2.40 7.93 11.48
CA GLY A 225 1.77 7.70 12.78
C GLY A 225 2.82 7.54 13.89
N VAL A 226 2.38 7.60 15.15
CA VAL A 226 3.28 7.39 16.29
C VAL A 226 3.53 5.89 16.45
N TYR A 227 4.78 5.48 16.56
CA TYR A 227 5.17 4.07 16.71
C TYR A 227 6.20 3.90 17.82
N ALA A 228 6.35 2.68 18.34
CA ALA A 228 7.36 2.35 19.34
C ALA A 228 8.73 2.16 18.68
N ASP A 229 9.75 2.85 19.18
CA ASP A 229 11.11 2.72 18.68
C ASP A 229 11.73 1.37 19.08
N VAL A 230 12.08 0.57 18.08
CA VAL A 230 12.67 -0.77 18.23
C VAL A 230 14.15 -0.69 18.65
N ALA A 231 14.85 0.40 18.34
CA ALA A 231 16.27 0.56 18.66
C ALA A 231 16.52 0.94 20.13
N ARG A 232 15.53 1.53 20.82
CA ARG A 232 15.67 2.00 22.22
C ARG A 232 15.05 1.11 23.28
N TRP A 233 14.54 -0.08 22.93
CA TRP A 233 13.88 -0.96 23.90
C TRP A 233 14.82 -1.44 25.02
N SER A 234 16.14 -1.46 24.80
CA SER A 234 17.11 -1.85 25.82
C SER A 234 17.53 -0.74 26.79
N ALA A 235 17.12 0.53 26.56
CA ALA A 235 17.70 1.65 27.29
C ALA A 235 16.84 2.21 28.44
N LEU A 236 15.52 2.06 28.48
CA LEU A 236 14.70 2.57 29.59
C LEU A 236 13.42 1.76 29.76
N ILE A 237 13.01 1.56 31.02
CA ILE A 237 11.77 0.91 31.49
C ILE A 237 10.50 1.74 31.12
N GLY A 238 10.58 2.58 30.07
CA GLY A 238 9.47 3.32 29.50
C GLY A 238 9.63 3.34 27.99
N GLY A 239 8.82 2.53 27.30
CA GLY A 239 8.76 2.54 25.84
C GLY A 239 8.50 3.97 25.35
N SER A 240 9.44 4.52 24.59
CA SER A 240 9.31 5.86 24.02
C SER A 240 8.53 5.76 22.72
N LEU A 241 7.35 6.40 22.67
CA LEU A 241 6.64 6.60 21.41
C LEU A 241 7.39 7.68 20.60
N VAL A 242 7.59 7.42 19.32
CA VAL A 242 8.33 8.28 18.40
C VAL A 242 7.45 8.51 17.17
N ARG A 243 7.52 9.72 16.61
CA ARG A 243 7.02 10.02 15.28
C ARG A 243 8.21 10.37 14.41
N GLN A 244 8.26 9.85 13.18
CA GLN A 244 9.38 10.12 12.29
C GLN A 244 8.93 11.01 11.14
N ARG A 245 9.74 12.04 10.88
CA ARG A 245 9.65 12.86 9.68
C ARG A 245 10.42 12.15 8.58
N GLY A 246 9.70 11.73 7.53
CA GLY A 246 10.33 11.41 6.24
C GLY A 246 10.81 12.69 5.58
N GLY A 247 12.12 12.83 5.40
CA GLY A 247 12.77 13.93 4.70
C GLY A 247 12.66 13.81 3.18
N ALA A 248 13.12 14.85 2.48
CA ALA A 248 13.07 14.90 1.02
C ALA A 248 13.85 13.73 0.39
N ARG A 249 13.20 13.01 -0.53
CA ARG A 249 13.73 11.81 -1.18
C ARG A 249 14.97 12.15 -2.01
N LEU A 250 16.04 11.36 -1.89
CA LEU A 250 17.23 11.53 -2.72
C LEU A 250 17.01 10.89 -4.09
N ARG A 251 17.17 11.69 -5.16
CA ARG A 251 16.99 11.27 -6.55
C ARG A 251 18.30 10.69 -7.09
N ALA A 252 18.24 9.48 -7.64
CA ALA A 252 19.32 8.96 -8.47
C ALA A 252 19.39 9.73 -9.80
N LYS A 253 20.38 10.62 -9.98
CA LYS A 253 20.73 11.19 -11.29
C LYS A 253 21.69 10.23 -12.01
N ARG A 254 21.18 9.15 -12.60
CA ARG A 254 21.96 8.32 -13.54
C ARG A 254 21.48 8.60 -14.97
N ARG A 255 22.43 8.87 -15.88
CA ARG A 255 22.20 9.30 -17.28
C ARG A 255 21.60 8.22 -18.21
N GLU A 256 21.13 7.09 -17.69
CA GLU A 256 20.57 6.00 -18.51
C GLU A 256 19.18 5.59 -18.07
N ALA A 257 18.34 5.26 -19.06
CA ALA A 257 16.92 4.92 -18.99
C ALA A 257 16.54 3.70 -18.10
N ARG A 258 17.48 3.12 -17.32
CA ARG A 258 17.28 1.91 -16.51
C ARG A 258 17.15 2.14 -14.99
N GLY A 259 17.26 3.36 -14.48
CA GLY A 259 17.44 3.57 -13.03
C GLY A 259 16.69 4.74 -12.38
N MET A 260 15.40 4.93 -12.67
CA MET A 260 14.58 5.89 -11.89
C MET A 260 13.92 5.17 -10.70
N ALA A 261 14.60 5.21 -9.56
CA ALA A 261 14.13 4.68 -8.28
C ALA A 261 14.45 5.69 -7.17
N THR A 262 13.71 5.61 -6.07
CA THR A 262 14.05 6.28 -4.81
C THR A 262 15.40 5.75 -4.33
N LEU A 263 16.42 6.61 -4.18
CA LEU A 263 17.76 6.19 -3.77
C LEU A 263 17.82 5.90 -2.27
N ALA A 264 17.25 6.81 -1.47
CA ALA A 264 17.10 6.72 -0.04
C ALA A 264 16.04 7.71 0.45
N VAL A 265 15.46 7.39 1.60
CA VAL A 265 14.54 8.26 2.33
C VAL A 265 15.25 8.68 3.63
N PRO A 266 15.69 9.94 3.79
CA PRO A 266 16.25 10.39 5.06
C PRO A 266 15.13 10.49 6.10
N GLY A 267 15.38 10.07 7.35
CA GLY A 267 14.41 10.15 8.44
C GLY A 267 14.97 10.98 9.61
N ARG A 268 14.15 11.84 10.23
CA ARG A 268 14.46 12.47 11.51
C ARG A 268 13.39 12.08 12.53
N GLU A 269 13.83 11.53 13.66
CA GLU A 269 12.95 11.08 14.74
C GLU A 269 12.65 12.22 15.72
N GLU A 270 11.41 12.26 16.19
CA GLU A 270 10.96 13.16 17.24
C GLU A 270 10.27 12.33 18.34
N SER A 271 10.84 12.39 19.55
CA SER A 271 10.31 11.65 20.70
C SER A 271 9.04 12.33 21.20
N VAL A 272 7.95 11.56 21.24
CA VAL A 272 6.68 12.01 21.80
C VAL A 272 6.68 11.62 23.27
N ARG A 273 7.03 12.55 24.16
CA ARG A 273 6.81 12.33 25.59
C ARG A 273 5.31 12.39 25.85
N ALA A 274 4.72 11.27 26.27
CA ALA A 274 3.40 11.30 26.88
C ALA A 274 3.50 12.07 28.20
N ALA A 275 3.21 13.37 28.15
CA ALA A 275 2.96 14.17 29.33
C ALA A 275 1.51 14.63 29.24
N GLY A 276 0.79 14.51 30.36
CA GLY A 276 -0.60 14.92 30.49
C GLY A 276 -0.84 16.31 29.89
N VAL A 277 -2.06 16.45 29.39
CA VAL A 277 -2.67 17.68 28.89
C VAL A 277 -2.15 18.92 29.63
N ARG A 278 -1.49 19.82 28.89
CA ARG A 278 -1.50 21.26 29.15
C ARG A 278 -1.19 22.00 27.85
N HIS A 279 -2.12 22.87 27.47
CA HIS A 279 -1.96 23.84 26.41
C HIS A 279 -0.88 24.85 26.78
N GLU A 280 -0.05 25.25 25.83
CA GLU A 280 0.40 26.64 25.71
C GLU A 280 0.85 26.94 24.28
N VAL A 281 0.34 28.07 23.80
CA VAL A 281 0.50 28.62 22.45
C VAL A 281 1.78 29.45 22.43
N TRP A 282 2.58 29.33 21.37
CA TRP A 282 3.57 30.35 21.04
C TRP A 282 3.24 30.96 19.67
N LEU A 283 2.98 32.26 19.70
CA LEU A 283 2.75 33.14 18.55
C LEU A 283 4.07 33.43 17.84
N VAL A 284 4.07 33.39 16.50
CA VAL A 284 4.99 34.17 15.67
C VAL A 284 4.22 34.73 14.47
N HIS A 285 4.32 36.03 14.28
CA HIS A 285 3.69 36.85 13.22
C HIS A 285 4.80 37.67 12.53
N PRO A 286 4.52 38.33 11.37
CA PRO A 286 5.06 38.05 10.03
C PRO A 286 6.20 39.05 9.64
N ASP A 287 6.99 38.91 8.57
CA ASP A 287 6.67 39.15 7.15
C ASP A 287 7.96 38.96 6.29
N GLU A 288 7.82 38.48 5.05
CA GLU A 288 8.32 39.13 3.81
C GLU A 288 7.83 38.36 2.55
N GLU A 289 7.02 39.03 1.72
CA GLU A 289 6.53 38.66 0.38
C GLU A 289 7.63 38.89 -0.70
N CYS A 290 7.56 38.48 -1.99
CA CYS A 290 6.46 38.58 -2.96
C CYS A 290 6.76 37.83 -4.29
N GLY A 291 5.71 37.40 -5.03
CA GLY A 291 5.80 37.03 -6.47
C GLY A 291 4.77 36.02 -7.01
N ALA A 292 3.63 36.50 -7.51
CA ALA A 292 2.55 35.75 -8.18
C ALA A 292 2.97 35.20 -9.58
N LEU A 293 2.37 34.22 -10.27
CA LEU A 293 0.96 33.88 -10.59
C LEU A 293 0.95 32.48 -11.27
N SER A 294 -0.02 31.62 -10.92
CA SER A 294 -0.91 30.86 -11.84
C SER A 294 -1.39 29.54 -11.22
N ARG A 295 -2.71 29.35 -11.29
CA ARG A 295 -3.44 28.16 -10.84
C ARG A 295 -3.21 27.01 -11.83
N ILE A 296 -2.83 25.83 -11.32
CA ILE A 296 -3.24 24.54 -11.87
C ILE A 296 -3.67 23.65 -10.70
N HIS A 297 -4.90 23.13 -10.78
CA HIS A 297 -5.47 22.17 -9.83
C HIS A 297 -4.62 20.90 -9.70
N SER A 298 -4.44 20.41 -8.46
CA SER A 298 -4.14 19.00 -8.18
C SER A 298 -4.67 18.67 -6.77
N PRO A 299 -5.74 17.88 -6.62
CA PRO A 299 -6.22 17.44 -5.31
C PRO A 299 -5.67 16.04 -4.99
N CYS A 300 -4.57 15.96 -4.27
CA CYS A 300 -4.39 14.90 -3.25
C CYS A 300 -4.29 15.66 -1.92
N GLY A 301 -5.45 16.09 -1.41
CA GLY A 301 -5.58 16.84 -0.17
C GLY A 301 -5.35 15.93 1.02
N GLY A 302 -4.42 16.31 1.89
CA GLY A 302 -4.26 15.70 3.21
C GLY A 302 -5.56 15.83 4.01
N GLY A 303 -6.02 14.70 4.57
CA GLY A 303 -7.18 14.67 5.44
C GLY A 303 -6.98 15.59 6.63
N ARG A 304 -7.87 16.59 6.78
CA ARG A 304 -8.06 17.32 8.02
C ARG A 304 -8.73 16.40 9.03
N SER A 305 -8.03 16.10 10.13
CA SER A 305 -8.67 15.55 11.33
C SER A 305 -9.71 16.54 11.84
N ARG A 306 -10.96 16.07 11.93
CA ARG A 306 -12.11 16.81 12.44
C ARG A 306 -11.96 16.91 13.96
N LEU A 307 -11.58 18.08 14.48
CA LEU A 307 -11.71 18.38 15.90
C LEU A 307 -13.21 18.60 16.18
N LEU A 308 -13.80 17.73 16.99
CA LEU A 308 -15.11 17.96 17.60
C LEU A 308 -14.95 19.14 18.58
N ARG A 309 -15.67 20.25 18.34
CA ARG A 309 -15.88 21.28 19.35
C ARG A 309 -16.90 20.75 20.35
N VAL A 310 -16.50 20.62 21.60
CA VAL A 310 -17.44 20.64 22.74
C VAL A 310 -17.71 22.11 23.01
N GLY A 311 -18.99 22.49 23.01
CA GLY A 311 -19.41 23.84 23.38
C GLY A 311 -19.32 24.02 24.89
N ASP A 312 -18.69 25.10 25.32
CA ASP A 312 -18.84 25.63 26.67
C ASP A 312 -20.19 26.36 26.73
N GLU A 313 -21.19 25.73 27.33
CA GLU A 313 -22.33 26.43 27.93
C GLU A 313 -22.09 26.46 29.44
N GLY A 314 -21.68 27.63 29.94
CA GLY A 314 -21.77 27.96 31.35
C GLY A 314 -23.18 28.44 31.64
N GLU A 315 -23.97 27.62 32.34
CA GLU A 315 -25.17 28.06 33.04
C GLU A 315 -24.87 28.19 34.54
N GLU A 316 -24.93 29.43 35.03
CA GLU A 316 -25.20 29.76 36.43
C GLU A 316 -26.64 29.35 36.78
N TRP A 317 -26.82 28.75 37.96
CA TRP A 317 -28.11 28.69 38.65
C TRP A 317 -27.86 29.01 40.14
N PRO A 318 -28.83 29.63 40.84
CA PRO A 318 -28.64 30.42 42.07
C PRO A 318 -28.25 29.62 43.32
#